data_AF-A0A0F8Y7K2-F1
#
_entry.id   AF-A0A0F8Y7K2-F1
#
_cell.length_a   1.000
_cell.length_b   1.000
_cell.length_c   1.000
_cell.angle_alpha   90.00
_cell.angle_beta   90.00
_cell.angle_gamma   90.00
#
_symmetry.space_group_name_H-M   'P 1'
#
loop_
_entity.id
_entity.type
_entity.pdbx_description
1 polymer ?
#
loop_
_entity_poly.entity_id
_entity_poly.type
_entity_poly.pdbx_seq_one_letter_code
_entity_poly.pdbx_strand_id
1 'polypeptide(L)' 'GTALRDAGFEAALNTTLPGVHETNICNRTRTGEGVQLELPRSLRRRLAEDPDLLESFSRAVRQAL' A
#
# COMPACT_ATOMS: atom_id res chain seq x y z
N GLY A 1 1.14 -4.58 6.05
CA GLY A 1 -0.21 -5.08 5.67
C GLY A 1 -1.18 -5.17 6.84
N THR A 2 -0.73 -5.47 8.06
CA THR A 2 -1.61 -5.61 9.24
C THR A 2 -2.43 -4.34 9.53
N ALA A 3 -1.80 -3.16 9.59
CA ALA A 3 -2.55 -1.90 9.81
C ALA A 3 -3.66 -1.64 8.78
N LEU A 4 -3.45 -2.01 7.50
CA LEU A 4 -4.49 -1.92 6.47
C LEU A 4 -5.65 -2.88 6.76
N ARG A 5 -5.35 -4.12 7.17
CA ARG A 5 -6.37 -5.12 7.55
C ARG A 5 -7.14 -4.70 8.79
N ASP A 6 -6.47 -4.15 9.80
CA ASP A 6 -7.10 -3.66 11.03
C ASP A 6 -8.03 -2.47 10.75
N ALA A 7 -7.71 -1.66 9.74
CA ALA A 7 -8.57 -0.59 9.23
C ALA A 7 -9.68 -1.07 8.27
N GLY A 8 -9.82 -2.38 8.06
CA GLY A 8 -10.87 -2.98 7.23
C GLY A 8 -10.57 -3.08 5.74
N PHE A 9 -9.33 -2.84 5.30
CA PHE A 9 -8.91 -3.04 3.92
C PHE A 9 -8.41 -4.47 3.69
N GLU A 10 -8.77 -5.07 2.57
CA GLU A 10 -8.15 -6.30 2.11
C GLU A 10 -6.69 -6.03 1.71
N ALA A 11 -5.74 -6.76 2.31
CA ALA A 11 -4.33 -6.67 1.97
C ALA A 11 -3.65 -8.05 2.02
N ALA A 12 -2.98 -8.39 0.92
CA ALA A 12 -2.21 -9.62 0.75
C ALA A 12 -0.87 -9.32 0.08
N LEU A 13 0.08 -10.26 0.20
CA LEU A 13 1.33 -10.18 -0.57
C LEU A 13 1.03 -10.44 -2.05
N ASN A 14 1.60 -9.60 -2.92
CA ASN A 14 1.42 -9.75 -4.35
C ASN A 14 2.36 -10.84 -4.89
N THR A 15 1.83 -11.83 -5.60
CA THR A 15 2.60 -12.91 -6.21
C THR A 15 3.02 -12.63 -7.65
N THR A 16 2.38 -11.68 -8.33
CA THR A 16 2.69 -11.29 -9.72
C THR A 16 3.71 -10.15 -9.78
N LEU A 17 3.52 -9.12 -8.95
CA LEU A 17 4.42 -7.96 -8.84
C LEU A 17 4.86 -7.82 -7.38
N PRO A 18 5.72 -8.72 -6.88
CA PRO A 18 6.09 -8.76 -5.45
C PRO A 18 6.97 -7.58 -5.01
N GLY A 19 7.56 -6.83 -5.94
CA GLY A 19 8.36 -5.64 -5.62
C GLY A 19 9.71 -5.92 -4.93
N VAL A 20 10.16 -7.18 -4.88
CA VAL A 20 11.37 -7.60 -4.12
C VAL A 20 12.70 -7.42 -4.87
N HIS A 21 12.67 -7.08 -6.16
CA HIS A 21 13.88 -6.97 -6.97
C HIS A 21 14.68 -5.71 -6.61
N GLU A 22 16.01 -5.81 -6.56
CA GLU A 22 16.91 -4.70 -6.18
C GLU A 22 16.81 -3.46 -7.10
N THR A 23 16.45 -3.68 -8.37
CA THR A 23 16.29 -2.59 -9.35
C THR A 23 14.93 -1.90 -9.26
N ASN A 24 13.99 -2.42 -8.46
CA ASN A 24 12.74 -1.73 -8.18
C ASN A 24 13.06 -0.40 -7.47
N ILE A 25 12.45 0.70 -7.94
CA ILE A 25 12.71 2.03 -7.39
C ILE A 25 12.45 2.14 -5.88
N CYS A 26 11.48 1.38 -5.35
CA CYS A 26 11.19 1.34 -3.93
C CYS A 26 12.36 0.79 -3.10
N ASN A 27 13.15 -0.12 -3.64
CA ASN A 27 14.27 -0.77 -2.93
C ASN A 27 15.60 0.00 -3.10
N ARG A 28 15.62 1.11 -3.85
CA ARG A 28 16.83 1.91 -4.07
C ARG A 28 17.08 2.93 -2.96
N THR A 29 16.71 2.58 -1.73
CA THR A 29 16.98 3.36 -0.51
C THR A 29 18.38 3.04 0.01
N ARG A 30 18.85 3.76 1.04
CA ARG A 30 20.17 3.50 1.65
C ARG A 30 20.32 2.09 2.23
N THR A 31 19.22 1.46 2.64
CA THR A 31 19.22 0.11 3.24
C THR A 31 18.88 -0.98 2.23
N GLY A 32 18.50 -0.63 1.00
CA GLY A 32 18.01 -1.61 0.02
C GLY A 32 16.55 -2.02 0.24
N GLU A 33 15.87 -1.45 1.24
CA GLU A 33 14.53 -1.88 1.67
C GLU A 33 13.45 -0.87 1.24
N GLY A 34 12.36 -1.39 0.70
CA GLY A 34 11.21 -0.64 0.25
C GLY A 34 9.92 -1.42 0.39
N VAL A 35 8.79 -0.71 0.31
CA VAL A 35 7.45 -1.29 0.31
C VAL A 35 6.71 -0.82 -0.93
N GLN A 36 6.08 -1.74 -1.65
CA GLN A 36 5.20 -1.47 -2.78
C GLN A 36 3.75 -1.81 -2.41
N LEU A 37 2.82 -0.92 -2.75
CA LEU A 37 1.39 -1.15 -2.63
C LEU A 37 0.76 -1.13 -4.03
N GLU A 38 0.06 -2.20 -4.38
CA GLU A 38 -0.70 -2.30 -5.62
C GLU A 38 -2.18 -2.12 -5.33
N LEU A 39 -2.80 -1.09 -5.89
CA LEU A 39 -4.21 -0.77 -5.66
C LEU A 39 -5.04 -1.04 -6.91
N PRO A 40 -6.10 -1.87 -6.80
CA PRO A 40 -6.99 -2.10 -7.92
C PRO A 40 -7.67 -0.79 -8.36
N ARG A 41 -7.99 -0.70 -9.66
CA ARG A 41 -8.60 0.51 -10.24
C ARG A 41 -9.88 0.93 -9.51
N SER A 42 -10.70 -0.02 -9.08
CA SER A 42 -11.93 0.22 -8.33
C SER A 42 -11.65 0.92 -6.99
N LEU A 43 -10.66 0.46 -6.22
CA LEU A 43 -10.28 1.08 -4.95
C LEU A 43 -9.74 2.50 -5.16
N ARG A 44 -8.87 2.71 -6.16
CA ARG A 44 -8.34 4.04 -6.47
C ARG A 44 -9.44 5.05 -6.82
N ARG A 45 -10.48 4.63 -7.55
CA ARG A 45 -11.64 5.49 -7.83
C ARG A 45 -12.42 5.85 -6.58
N ARG A 46 -12.73 4.84 -5.75
CA ARG A 46 -13.43 5.06 -4.47
C ARG A 46 -12.67 6.02 -3.56
N LEU A 47 -11.35 5.85 -3.43
CA LEU A 47 -10.51 6.77 -2.65
C LEU A 47 -10.51 8.21 -3.19
N ALA A 48 -10.70 8.40 -4.50
CA ALA A 48 -10.77 9.73 -5.09
C ALA A 48 -12.15 10.41 -4.91
N GLU A 49 -13.21 9.62 -4.78
CA GLU A 49 -14.60 10.07 -4.69
C GLU A 49 -15.08 10.20 -3.23
N ASP A 50 -14.46 9.48 -2.29
CA ASP A 50 -14.82 9.40 -0.88
C ASP A 50 -13.65 9.88 0.01
N PRO A 51 -13.69 11.14 0.50
CA PRO A 51 -12.64 11.73 1.33
C PRO A 51 -12.43 11.00 2.67
N ASP A 52 -13.50 10.48 3.28
CA ASP A 52 -13.41 9.79 4.57
C ASP A 52 -12.73 8.43 4.41
N LEU A 53 -13.02 7.73 3.31
CA LEU A 53 -12.30 6.49 2.95
C LEU A 53 -10.82 6.77 2.68
N LEU A 54 -10.49 7.86 1.98
CA LEU A 54 -9.11 8.27 1.73
C LEU A 54 -8.37 8.62 3.03
N GLU A 55 -9.01 9.32 3.95
CA GLU A 55 -8.45 9.61 5.26
C GLU A 55 -8.17 8.32 6.04
N SER A 56 -9.15 7.41 6.09
CA SER A 56 -8.99 6.11 6.76
C SER A 56 -7.83 5.30 6.17
N PHE A 57 -7.75 5.19 4.84
CA PHE A 57 -6.64 4.52 4.15
C PHE A 57 -5.30 5.18 4.48
N SER A 58 -5.23 6.51 4.42
CA SER A 58 -4.01 7.27 4.68
C SER A 58 -3.54 7.13 6.14
N ARG A 59 -4.46 7.10 7.10
CA ARG A 59 -4.15 6.86 8.51
C ARG A 59 -3.62 5.44 8.72
N ALA A 60 -4.23 4.44 8.09
CA ALA A 60 -3.76 3.06 8.16
C ALA A 60 -2.35 2.89 7.58
N VAL A 61 -2.04 3.55 6.46
CA VAL A 61 -0.67 3.59 5.90
C VAL A 61 0.29 4.28 6.87
N ARG A 62 -0.10 5.42 7.45
CA ARG A 62 0.74 6.15 8.41
C ARG A 62 1.05 5.36 9.68
N GLN A 63 0.10 4.56 10.17
CA GLN A 63 0.31 3.69 11.34
C GLN A 63 1.29 2.54 11.10
N ALA A 64 1.58 2.22 9.83
CA ALA A 64 2.52 1.17 9.45
C ALA A 64 3.96 1.67 9.25
N LEU A 65 4.19 2.98 9.36
CA LEU A 65 5.50 3.63 9.30
C LEU A 65 6.09 3.78 10.71
#